data_AF-Q8XM88-F1
#
_entry.id   AF-Q8XM88-F1
#
_cell.length_a   1.000
_cell.length_b   1.000
_cell.length_c   1.000
_cell.angle_alpha   90.00
_cell.angle_beta   90.00
_cell.angle_gamma   90.00
#
_symmetry.space_group_name_H-M   'P 1'
#
loop_
_entity.id
_entity.type
_entity.pdbx_description
1 polymer ?
#
loop_
_entity_poly.entity_id
_entity_poly.type
_entity_poly.pdbx_seq_one_letter_code
_entity_poly.pdbx_strand_id
1 'polypeptide(L)'
;MILKFQYENKIIDFELILSKRKTMSIEISAEGEVKVRAPVGISEEVIISQVREKGKWILEKREEAYKRNSKKVEKNYKDGDLFMYLGNEYSLKIKFSPFLMRISVRIIGKRISGLYERI
;
A
#
# COMPACT_ATOMS: atom_id res chain seq x y z
N MET A 1 -3.91 -10.96 15.63
CA MET A 1 -3.22 -10.72 16.92
C MET A 1 -1.99 -9.87 16.66
N ILE A 2 -1.57 -8.97 17.55
CA ILE A 2 -0.36 -8.16 17.35
C ILE A 2 0.75 -8.67 18.26
N LEU A 3 1.92 -8.96 17.68
CA LEU A 3 3.13 -9.33 18.41
C LEU A 3 4.20 -8.26 18.19
N LYS A 4 5.15 -8.16 19.13
CA LYS A 4 6.23 -7.18 19.07
C LYS A 4 7.50 -7.70 19.71
N PHE A 5 8.64 -7.25 19.21
CA PHE A 5 9.96 -7.53 19.79
C PHE A 5 10.91 -6.36 19.58
N GLN A 6 11.96 -6.29 20.40
CA GLN A 6 13.02 -5.29 20.28
C GLN A 6 14.12 -5.77 19.31
N TYR A 7 14.57 -4.89 18.43
CA TYR A 7 15.64 -5.11 17.46
C TYR A 7 16.43 -3.81 17.24
N GLU A 8 17.75 -3.83 17.45
CA GLU A 8 18.65 -2.66 17.27
C GLU A 8 18.07 -1.35 17.83
N ASN A 9 17.56 -1.41 19.07
CA ASN A 9 16.96 -0.29 19.79
C ASN A 9 15.63 0.26 19.22
N LYS A 10 15.00 -0.45 18.27
CA LYS A 10 13.66 -0.19 17.76
C LYS A 10 12.70 -1.32 18.17
N ILE A 11 11.41 -1.01 18.22
CA ILE A 11 10.36 -2.02 18.39
C ILE A 11 9.83 -2.37 17.00
N ILE A 12 9.84 -3.66 16.66
CA ILE A 12 9.19 -4.20 15.48
C ILE A 12 7.91 -4.87 15.95
N ASP A 13 6.78 -4.29 15.58
CA ASP A 13 5.44 -4.82 15.75
C ASP A 13 4.92 -5.42 14.44
N PHE A 14 4.12 -6.48 14.53
CA PHE A 14 3.49 -7.10 13.37
C PHE A 14 2.17 -7.78 13.71
N GLU A 15 1.28 -7.82 12.71
CA GLU A 15 0.04 -8.59 12.76
C GLU A 15 0.32 -10.06 12.44
N LEU A 16 0.07 -10.93 13.42
CA LEU A 16 0.11 -12.37 13.24
C LEU A 16 -1.25 -12.90 12.76
N ILE A 17 -1.21 -13.63 11.65
CA ILE A 17 -2.33 -14.36 11.05
C ILE A 17 -1.95 -15.84 10.95
N LEU A 18 -2.65 -16.70 11.69
CA LEU A 18 -2.49 -18.14 11.60
C LEU A 18 -3.38 -18.72 10.49
N SER A 19 -2.82 -19.62 9.67
CA SER A 19 -3.55 -20.22 8.56
C SER A 19 -3.06 -21.64 8.24
N LYS A 20 -3.86 -22.42 7.51
CA LYS A 20 -3.45 -23.75 7.02
C LYS A 20 -2.47 -23.59 5.85
N ARG A 21 -1.18 -23.52 6.15
CA ARG A 21 -0.08 -23.34 5.18
C ARG A 21 1.18 -24.08 5.63
N LYS A 22 2.13 -24.26 4.71
CA LYS A 22 3.40 -24.97 4.98
C LYS A 22 4.55 -24.04 5.40
N THR A 23 4.57 -22.82 4.88
CA THR A 23 5.68 -21.86 5.06
C THR A 23 5.23 -20.65 5.85
N MET A 24 6.14 -19.77 6.28
CA MET A 24 5.78 -18.43 6.77
C MET A 24 5.98 -17.37 5.68
N SER A 25 5.22 -16.27 5.74
CA SER A 25 5.48 -15.08 4.92
C SER A 25 5.46 -13.84 5.79
N ILE A 26 6.29 -12.87 5.39
CA ILE A 26 6.35 -11.54 5.97
C ILE A 26 5.99 -10.56 4.85
N GLU A 27 4.98 -9.73 5.09
CA GLU A 27 4.44 -8.75 4.16
C GLU A 27 4.53 -7.38 4.80
N ILE A 28 4.91 -6.37 4.02
CA ILE A 28 5.03 -4.97 4.48
C ILE A 28 4.16 -4.13 3.55
N SER A 29 3.15 -3.47 4.12
CA SER A 29 2.21 -2.63 3.36
C SER A 29 2.88 -1.35 2.85
N ALA A 30 2.19 -0.62 1.96
CA ALA A 30 2.68 0.66 1.46
C ALA A 30 2.76 1.72 2.57
N GLU A 31 1.96 1.55 3.61
CA GLU A 31 1.89 2.35 4.83
C GLU A 31 2.96 1.93 5.85
N GLY A 32 3.69 0.83 5.61
CA GLY A 32 4.73 0.32 6.48
C GLY A 32 4.23 -0.65 7.56
N GLU A 33 2.99 -1.12 7.49
CA GLU A 33 2.47 -2.12 8.43
C GLU A 33 3.05 -3.50 8.10
N VAL A 34 3.43 -4.25 9.13
CA VAL A 34 4.02 -5.59 8.95
C VAL A 34 2.98 -6.65 9.26
N LYS A 35 2.79 -7.60 8.34
CA LYS A 35 1.93 -8.77 8.53
C LYS A 35 2.74 -10.04 8.39
N VAL A 36 2.59 -10.94 9.34
CA VAL A 36 3.22 -12.26 9.35
C VAL A 36 2.13 -13.30 9.28
N ARG A 37 2.20 -14.14 8.25
CA ARG A 37 1.31 -15.29 8.11
C ARG A 37 2.10 -16.56 8.42
N ALA A 38 1.66 -17.29 9.43
CA ALA A 38 2.32 -18.51 9.88
C ALA A 38 1.39 -19.75 9.82
N PRO A 39 1.94 -20.96 9.68
CA PRO A 39 1.22 -22.21 9.88
C PRO A 39 0.57 -22.29 11.26
N VAL A 40 -0.62 -22.89 11.32
CA VAL A 40 -1.23 -23.28 12.60
C VAL A 40 -0.35 -24.29 13.35
N GLY A 41 -0.22 -24.11 14.66
CA GLY A 41 0.53 -25.02 15.54
C GLY A 41 2.00 -24.65 15.79
N ILE A 42 2.50 -23.56 15.20
CA ILE A 42 3.82 -23.00 15.55
C ILE A 42 3.68 -22.06 16.75
N SER A 43 4.59 -22.16 17.72
CA SER A 43 4.62 -21.26 18.88
C SER A 43 5.02 -19.83 18.49
N GLU A 44 4.51 -18.86 19.23
CA GLU A 44 4.82 -17.44 19.00
C GLU A 44 6.32 -17.15 19.11
N GLU A 45 7.02 -17.85 19.99
CA GLU A 45 8.47 -17.71 20.19
C GLU A 45 9.27 -18.06 18.93
N VAL A 46 8.89 -19.15 18.24
CA VAL A 46 9.50 -19.57 16.98
C VAL A 46 9.17 -18.61 15.86
N ILE A 47 7.95 -18.07 15.85
CA ILE A 47 7.57 -17.03 14.87
C ILE A 47 8.41 -15.77 15.10
N ILE A 48 8.52 -15.31 16.35
CA ILE A 48 9.29 -14.12 16.72
C ILE A 48 10.77 -14.30 16.36
N SER A 49 11.36 -15.48 16.63
CA SER A 49 12.77 -15.72 16.30
C SER A 49 13.04 -15.62 14.80
N GLN A 50 12.18 -16.23 13.98
CA GLN A 50 12.29 -16.22 12.53
C GLN A 50 12.02 -14.84 11.92
N VAL A 51 11.08 -14.08 12.48
CA VAL A 51 10.83 -12.69 12.06
C VAL A 51 12.00 -11.79 12.48
N ARG A 52 12.61 -12.05 13.65
CA ARG A 52 13.79 -11.32 14.13
C ARG A 52 15.01 -11.51 13.23
N GLU A 53 15.21 -12.68 12.64
CA GLU A 53 16.27 -12.90 11.64
C GLU A 53 16.13 -11.99 10.40
N LYS A 54 14.91 -11.52 10.13
CA LYS A 54 14.61 -10.54 9.07
C LYS A 54 14.49 -9.11 9.59
N GLY A 55 14.81 -8.84 10.85
CA GLY A 55 14.64 -7.54 11.51
C GLY A 55 15.22 -6.36 10.72
N LYS A 56 16.48 -6.47 10.28
CA LYS A 56 17.14 -5.45 9.45
C LYS A 56 16.37 -5.19 8.14
N TRP A 57 16.00 -6.25 7.42
CA TRP A 57 15.23 -6.15 6.18
C TRP A 57 13.86 -5.49 6.41
N ILE A 58 13.18 -5.82 7.52
CA ILE A 58 11.90 -5.21 7.89
C ILE A 58 12.06 -3.70 8.10
N LEU A 59 13.09 -3.29 8.84
CA LEU A 59 13.37 -1.87 9.10
C LEU A 59 13.68 -1.12 7.78
N GLU A 60 14.54 -1.67 6.94
CA GLU A 60 14.88 -1.07 5.63
C GLU A 60 13.63 -0.92 4.75
N LYS A 61 12.78 -1.95 4.70
CA LYS A 61 11.55 -1.91 3.89
C LYS A 61 10.48 -0.97 4.45
N ARG A 62 10.37 -0.85 5.78
CA ARG A 62 9.52 0.19 6.40
C ARG A 62 9.98 1.59 5.99
N GLU A 63 11.27 1.87 6.08
CA GLU A 63 11.84 3.16 5.67
C GLU A 63 11.62 3.45 4.17
N GLU A 64 11.80 2.45 3.30
CA GLU A 64 11.47 2.57 1.89
C GLU A 64 9.99 2.89 1.66
N ALA A 65 9.07 2.22 2.39
CA ALA A 65 7.65 2.47 2.31
C ALA A 65 7.30 3.92 2.73
N TYR A 66 7.84 4.39 3.86
CA TYR A 66 7.65 5.77 4.31
C TYR A 66 8.20 6.79 3.31
N LYS A 67 9.39 6.56 2.74
CA LYS A 67 9.96 7.44 1.71
C LYS A 67 9.14 7.49 0.43
N ARG A 68 8.50 6.38 0.04
CA ARG A 68 7.58 6.35 -1.10
C ARG A 68 6.29 7.11 -0.80
N ASN A 69 5.75 6.93 0.40
CA ASN A 69 4.49 7.56 0.79
C ASN A 69 4.66 9.07 1.05
N SER A 70 5.80 9.51 1.59
CA SER A 70 6.10 10.94 1.76
C SER A 70 6.30 11.69 0.43
N LYS A 71 6.68 10.96 -0.62
CA LYS A 71 6.74 11.47 -2.01
C LYS A 71 5.42 11.33 -2.76
N LYS A 72 4.37 10.81 -2.12
CA LYS A 72 3.02 10.77 -2.70
C LYS A 72 2.48 12.20 -2.67
N VAL A 73 2.98 13.02 -3.59
CA VAL A 73 2.38 14.31 -3.91
C VAL A 73 0.95 13.99 -4.30
N GLU A 74 -0.01 14.55 -3.56
CA GLU A 74 -1.39 14.60 -4.02
C GLU A 74 -1.35 15.34 -5.36
N LYS A 75 -1.42 14.57 -6.46
CA LYS A 75 -1.58 15.14 -7.79
C LYS A 75 -2.99 15.70 -7.83
N ASN A 76 -3.08 16.97 -7.46
CA ASN A 76 -4.27 17.79 -7.61
C ASN A 76 -4.46 18.05 -9.09
N TYR A 77 -5.12 17.11 -9.77
CA TYR A 77 -5.52 17.29 -11.15
C TYR A 77 -6.61 18.37 -11.22
N LYS A 78 -6.37 19.39 -12.03
CA LYS A 78 -7.35 20.43 -12.34
C LYS A 78 -8.04 20.11 -13.65
N ASP A 79 -9.26 20.61 -13.82
CA ASP A 79 -9.94 20.56 -15.12
C ASP A 79 -9.07 21.28 -16.15
N GLY A 80 -8.79 20.62 -17.27
CA GLY A 80 -7.91 21.12 -18.32
C GLY A 80 -6.45 20.65 -18.24
N ASP A 81 -6.01 20.01 -17.15
CA ASP A 81 -4.64 19.50 -17.04
C ASP A 81 -4.32 18.48 -18.15
N LEU A 82 -3.08 18.49 -18.65
CA LEU A 82 -2.60 17.50 -19.60
C LEU A 82 -2.25 16.19 -18.90
N PHE A 83 -2.88 15.10 -19.36
CA PHE A 83 -2.69 13.75 -18.86
C PHE A 83 -2.15 12.85 -19.97
N MET A 84 -1.04 12.17 -19.68
CA MET A 84 -0.41 11.26 -20.62
C MET A 84 -1.05 9.88 -20.53
N TYR A 85 -1.59 9.38 -21.64
CA TYR A 85 -2.21 8.06 -21.74
C TYR A 85 -1.75 7.37 -23.03
N LEU A 86 -1.19 6.16 -22.89
CA LEU A 86 -0.63 5.38 -24.01
C LEU A 86 0.29 6.21 -24.93
N GLY A 87 1.15 7.04 -24.32
CA GLY A 87 2.14 7.86 -25.04
C GLY A 87 1.61 9.13 -25.71
N ASN A 88 0.31 9.45 -25.56
CA ASN A 88 -0.29 10.66 -26.10
C ASN A 88 -0.78 11.58 -24.98
N GLU A 89 -0.73 12.89 -25.20
CA GLU A 89 -1.25 13.89 -24.26
C GLU A 89 -2.74 14.15 -24.52
N TYR A 90 -3.52 14.14 -23.44
CA TYR A 90 -4.96 14.39 -23.46
C TYR A 90 -5.30 15.48 -22.45
N SER A 91 -6.24 16.37 -22.79
CA SER A 91 -6.80 17.28 -21.78
C SER A 91 -7.76 16.52 -20.87
N LEU A 92 -7.54 16.64 -19.56
CA LEU A 92 -8.39 16.08 -18.54
C LEU A 92 -9.66 16.92 -18.41
N LYS A 93 -10.83 16.27 -18.39
CA LYS A 93 -12.10 16.90 -18.07
C LYS A 93 -12.71 16.24 -16.84
N ILE A 94 -12.73 16.95 -15.73
CA ILE A 94 -13.28 16.45 -14.47
C ILE A 94 -14.76 16.78 -14.43
N LYS A 95 -15.60 15.77 -14.25
CA LYS A 95 -17.03 15.93 -14.03
C LYS A 95 -17.39 15.37 -12.67
N PHE A 96 -18.12 16.13 -11.86
CA PHE A 96 -18.66 15.64 -10.60
C PHE A 96 -20.10 15.22 -10.83
N SER A 97 -20.46 14.00 -10.41
CA SER A 97 -21.83 13.53 -10.46
C SER A 97 -22.16 12.85 -9.14
N PRO A 98 -23.22 13.28 -8.43
CA PRO A 98 -23.61 12.69 -7.15
C PRO A 98 -24.15 11.25 -7.29
N PHE A 99 -24.29 10.75 -8.53
CA PHE A 99 -24.84 9.43 -8.82
C PHE A 99 -23.77 8.38 -9.13
N LEU A 100 -22.47 8.71 -9.10
CA LEU A 100 -21.39 7.75 -9.35
C LEU A 100 -20.88 7.13 -8.04
N MET A 101 -21.07 5.83 -7.87
CA MET A 101 -20.47 5.03 -6.79
C MET A 101 -18.97 4.71 -7.00
N ARG A 102 -18.38 5.07 -8.15
CA ARG A 102 -16.96 4.78 -8.45
C ARG A 102 -16.38 5.80 -9.41
N ILE A 103 -15.07 6.02 -9.34
CA ILE A 103 -14.34 6.77 -10.36
C ILE A 103 -14.47 6.04 -11.70
N SER A 104 -14.85 6.76 -12.74
CA SER A 104 -14.83 6.24 -14.11
C SER A 104 -14.10 7.18 -15.05
N VAL A 105 -13.29 6.60 -15.92
CA VAL A 105 -12.49 7.32 -16.91
C VAL A 105 -12.96 6.92 -18.29
N ARG A 106 -13.25 7.91 -19.14
CA ARG A 106 -13.62 7.69 -20.55
C ARG A 106 -12.73 8.54 -21.44
N ILE A 107 -12.36 7.99 -22.59
CA ILE A 107 -11.59 8.70 -23.62
C ILE A 107 -12.59 9.12 -24.70
N ILE A 108 -12.66 10.41 -25.00
CA ILE A 108 -13.55 10.98 -26.01
C ILE A 108 -12.69 11.83 -26.95
N GLY A 109 -12.27 11.24 -28.08
CA GLY A 109 -11.32 11.88 -29.01
C GLY A 109 -9.96 12.13 -28.33
N LYS A 110 -9.44 13.37 -28.39
CA LYS A 110 -8.21 13.82 -27.69
C LYS A 110 -8.44 14.30 -26.25
N ARG A 111 -9.53 13.87 -25.61
CA ARG A 111 -9.87 14.24 -24.22
C ARG A 111 -10.04 13.01 -23.34
N ILE A 112 -9.56 13.08 -22.10
CA ILE A 112 -9.84 12.09 -21.06
C ILE A 112 -10.80 12.73 -20.08
N SER A 113 -12.00 12.17 -19.92
CA SER A 113 -12.94 12.63 -18.90
C SER A 113 -12.90 11.70 -17.68
N GLY A 114 -12.62 12.26 -16.50
CA GLY A 114 -12.71 11.57 -15.22
C GLY A 114 -13.97 12.01 -14.46
N LEU A 115 -14.77 11.06 -14.01
CA LEU A 115 -15.94 11.33 -13.16
C LEU A 115 -15.56 11.07 -11.69
N TYR A 116 -15.64 12.09 -10.84
CA TYR A 116 -15.31 12.04 -9.41
C TYR A 116 -16.58 12.16 -8.54
N GLU A 117 -16.58 11.48 -7.40
CA GLU A 117 -17.57 11.66 -6.33
C GLU A 117 -17.23 12.95 -5.55
N ARG A 118 -18.25 13.69 -5.07
CA ARG A 118 -18.02 14.81 -4.14
C ARG A 118 -17.82 14.25 -2.74
N ILE A 119 -16.75 14.68 -2.07
CA ILE A 119 -16.62 14.63 -0.61
C ILE A 119 -17.55 15.70 -0.01
#